data_AF-A0A7K4H818-F1
#
_entry.id   AF-A0A7K4H818-F1
#
_cell.length_a   1.000
_cell.length_b   1.000
_cell.length_c   1.000
_cell.angle_alpha   90.00
_cell.angle_beta   90.00
_cell.angle_gamma   90.00
#
_symmetry.space_group_name_H-M   'P 1'
#
loop_
_entity.id
_entity.type
_entity.pdbx_description
1 polymer ?
#
loop_
_entity_poly.entity_id
_entity_poly.type
_entity_poly.pdbx_seq_one_letter_code
_entity_poly.pdbx_strand_id
1 'polypeptide(L)'
;MKIKLNLEFSPPFNEVTKNLFETLEFDKELTLDELIDFFGQKYGTKFIDLIWENGEKGKFNKLLSIIINGRSYRDDNFLETKLKDEDQIVFIYVYFGG
;
A
#
# COMPACT_ATOMS: atom_id res chain seq x y z
N MET A 1 -5.14 17.36 -12.04
CA MET A 1 -5.95 17.31 -10.80
C MET A 1 -5.02 16.74 -9.76
N LYS A 2 -4.69 17.51 -8.71
CA LYS A 2 -3.77 17.03 -7.68
C LYS A 2 -4.54 16.19 -6.67
N ILE A 3 -3.96 15.10 -6.21
CA ILE A 3 -4.50 14.32 -5.10
C ILE A 3 -3.46 14.23 -3.98
N LYS A 4 -3.95 14.24 -2.75
CA LYS A 4 -3.17 14.09 -1.53
C LYS A 4 -3.60 12.82 -0.82
N LEU A 5 -2.67 11.90 -0.61
CA LEU A 5 -2.90 10.63 0.07
C LEU A 5 -2.34 10.68 1.49
N ASN A 6 -3.09 10.14 2.45
CA ASN A 6 -2.67 10.00 3.83
C ASN A 6 -2.35 8.53 4.12
N LEU A 7 -1.08 8.24 4.33
CA LEU A 7 -0.55 6.89 4.46
C LEU A 7 -0.25 6.59 5.92
N GLU A 8 -0.61 5.39 6.34
CA GLU A 8 -0.18 4.78 7.60
C GLU A 8 0.56 3.48 7.29
N PHE A 9 1.77 3.36 7.83
CA PHE A 9 2.59 2.18 7.73
C PHE A 9 2.62 1.51 9.11
N SER A 10 1.89 0.42 9.26
CA SER A 10 2.00 -0.45 10.43
C SER A 10 3.16 -1.44 10.26
N PRO A 11 3.69 -2.03 11.34
CA PRO A 11 4.72 -3.07 11.20
C PRO A 11 4.30 -4.20 10.25
N PRO A 12 5.21 -4.68 9.39
CA PRO A 12 6.63 -4.29 9.26
C PRO A 12 6.90 -3.11 8.29
N PHE A 13 5.88 -2.47 7.72
CA PHE A 13 6.05 -1.41 6.71
C PHE A 13 6.80 -0.19 7.25
N ASN A 14 6.50 0.24 8.48
CA ASN A 14 7.21 1.36 9.11
C ASN A 14 8.72 1.13 9.27
N GLU A 15 9.15 -0.12 9.41
CA GLU A 15 10.57 -0.45 9.51
C GLU A 15 11.30 -0.25 8.18
N VAL A 16 10.59 -0.46 7.06
CA VAL A 16 11.10 -0.25 5.71
C VAL A 16 11.01 1.22 5.32
N THR A 17 9.89 1.88 5.58
CA THR A 17 9.67 3.29 5.23
C THR A 17 10.33 4.28 6.20
N LYS A 18 10.73 3.81 7.39
CA LYS A 18 11.22 4.62 8.52
C LYS A 18 10.23 5.66 9.05
N ASN A 19 8.96 5.53 8.68
CA ASN A 19 7.88 6.45 9.06
C ASN A 19 6.63 5.66 9.44
N LEU A 20 5.86 6.16 10.42
CA LEU A 20 4.54 5.61 10.76
C LEU A 20 3.44 6.24 9.89
N PHE A 21 3.57 7.53 9.60
CA PHE A 21 2.62 8.27 8.80
C PHE A 21 3.37 9.05 7.72
N GLU A 22 2.78 9.12 6.54
CA GLU A 22 3.32 9.93 5.44
C GLU A 22 2.18 10.53 4.64
N THR A 23 2.32 11.78 4.23
CA THR A 23 1.42 12.41 3.28
C THR A 23 2.14 12.57 1.95
N LEU A 24 1.53 12.06 0.87
CA LEU A 24 2.08 12.20 -0.48
C LEU A 24 1.11 12.97 -1.36
N GLU A 25 1.65 13.86 -2.18
CA GLU A 25 0.89 14.61 -3.18
C GLU A 25 1.31 14.16 -4.58
N PHE A 26 0.32 13.95 -5.43
CA PHE A 26 0.51 13.54 -6.83
C PHE A 26 -0.24 14.51 -7.75
N ASP A 27 0.35 14.84 -8.90
CA ASP A 27 -0.26 15.77 -9.86
C ASP A 27 -1.37 15.14 -10.74
N LYS A 28 -1.60 13.83 -10.56
CA LYS A 28 -2.62 13.03 -11.25
C LYS A 28 -3.26 12.04 -10.29
N GLU A 29 -4.45 11.57 -10.64
CA GLU A 29 -5.00 10.35 -10.04
C GLU A 29 -4.11 9.15 -10.38
N LEU A 30 -4.04 8.20 -9.45
CA LEU A 30 -3.27 6.97 -9.61
C LEU A 30 -4.07 5.77 -9.12
N THR A 31 -3.72 4.62 -9.63
CA THR A 31 -4.19 3.32 -9.15
C THR A 31 -3.35 2.86 -7.95
N LEU A 32 -3.86 1.88 -7.21
CA LEU A 32 -3.09 1.24 -6.16
C LEU A 32 -1.83 0.56 -6.71
N ASP A 33 -1.89 -0.02 -7.92
CA ASP A 33 -0.70 -0.61 -8.57
C ASP A 33 0.39 0.44 -8.80
N GLU A 34 0.01 1.61 -9.33
CA GLU A 34 0.94 2.73 -9.53
C GLU A 34 1.53 3.24 -8.20
N LEU A 35 0.75 3.23 -7.11
CA LEU A 35 1.26 3.59 -5.78
C LEU A 35 2.29 2.57 -5.27
N ILE A 36 2.02 1.27 -5.45
CA ILE A 36 2.93 0.19 -5.05
C ILE A 36 4.23 0.27 -5.86
N ASP A 37 4.14 0.50 -7.17
CA ASP A 37 5.30 0.67 -8.05
C ASP A 37 6.13 1.90 -7.62
N PHE A 38 5.48 3.01 -7.26
CA PHE A 38 6.15 4.18 -6.68
C PHE A 38 6.89 3.83 -5.38
N PHE A 39 6.27 3.08 -4.47
CA PHE A 39 6.94 2.64 -3.24
C PHE A 39 8.10 1.68 -3.50
N GLY A 40 8.00 0.81 -4.51
CA GLY A 40 9.12 -0.02 -4.94
C GLY A 40 10.32 0.81 -5.40
N GLN A 41 10.09 1.90 -6.11
CA GLN A 41 11.15 2.82 -6.52
C GLN A 41 11.72 3.62 -5.33
N LYS A 42 10.87 4.06 -4.42
CA LYS A 42 11.25 4.91 -3.28
C LYS A 42 11.94 4.13 -2.14
N TYR A 43 11.42 2.97 -1.78
CA TYR A 43 11.83 2.17 -0.63
C TYR A 43 12.59 0.89 -1.01
N GLY A 44 12.63 0.55 -2.29
CA GLY A 44 13.35 -0.60 -2.82
C GLY A 44 12.63 -1.94 -2.63
N THR A 45 13.36 -3.02 -2.93
CA THR A 45 12.83 -4.38 -2.96
C THR A 45 12.24 -4.84 -1.64
N LYS A 46 12.78 -4.36 -0.51
CA LYS A 46 12.25 -4.70 0.82
C LYS A 46 10.79 -4.34 1.00
N PHE A 47 10.31 -3.26 0.38
CA PHE A 47 8.90 -2.90 0.45
C PHE A 47 8.05 -3.82 -0.44
N ILE A 48 8.55 -4.11 -1.64
CA ILE A 48 7.91 -5.00 -2.62
C ILE A 48 7.77 -6.42 -2.07
N ASP A 49 8.77 -6.92 -1.34
CA ASP A 49 8.73 -8.23 -0.67
C ASP A 49 7.67 -8.30 0.45
N LEU A 50 7.26 -7.14 0.98
CA LEU A 50 6.15 -7.09 1.94
C LEU A 50 4.77 -7.12 1.24
N ILE A 51 4.70 -6.64 0.01
CA ILE A 51 3.44 -6.61 -0.75
C ILE A 51 3.18 -7.96 -1.41
N TRP A 52 4.20 -8.54 -2.04
CA TRP A 52 4.06 -9.73 -2.87
C TRP A 52 4.59 -10.99 -2.19
N GLU A 53 3.89 -12.11 -2.35
CA GLU A 53 4.36 -13.42 -1.92
C GLU A 53 5.57 -13.82 -2.78
N ASN A 54 6.72 -14.04 -2.14
CA ASN A 54 7.99 -14.37 -2.78
C ASN A 54 8.46 -13.35 -3.86
N GLY A 55 8.00 -12.10 -3.78
CA GLY A 55 8.34 -11.06 -4.76
C GLY A 55 7.62 -11.18 -6.11
N GLU A 56 6.65 -12.09 -6.25
CA GLU A 56 5.89 -12.30 -7.49
C GLU A 56 4.72 -11.29 -7.59
N LYS A 57 4.86 -10.30 -8.48
CA LYS A 57 3.80 -9.30 -8.72
C LYS A 57 2.49 -9.96 -9.11
N GLY A 58 1.39 -9.53 -8.48
CA GLY A 58 0.05 -10.07 -8.67
C GLY A 58 -0.36 -11.11 -7.62
N LYS A 59 0.58 -11.64 -6.83
CA LYS A 59 0.27 -12.54 -5.72
C LYS A 59 0.54 -11.86 -4.39
N PHE A 60 -0.50 -11.32 -3.74
CA PHE A 60 -0.33 -10.61 -2.47
C PHE A 60 0.21 -11.53 -1.36
N ASN A 61 1.03 -10.97 -0.48
CA ASN A 61 1.44 -11.64 0.75
C ASN A 61 0.19 -11.95 1.61
N LYS A 62 0.08 -13.18 2.13
CA LYS A 62 -1.09 -13.64 2.89
C LYS A 62 -1.35 -12.83 4.17
N LEU A 63 -0.30 -12.26 4.75
CA LEU A 63 -0.41 -11.42 5.93
C LEU A 63 -0.82 -10.00 5.59
N LEU A 64 -0.64 -9.57 4.33
CA LEU A 64 -0.96 -8.22 3.91
C LEU A 64 -2.45 -7.92 4.07
N SER A 65 -2.71 -6.74 4.60
CA SER A 65 -3.97 -6.02 4.41
C SER A 65 -3.63 -4.59 4.03
N ILE A 66 -4.22 -4.14 2.93
CA ILE A 66 -4.25 -2.74 2.55
C ILE A 66 -5.68 -2.25 2.79
N ILE A 67 -5.82 -1.22 3.60
CA ILE A 67 -7.11 -0.67 4.01
C ILE A 67 -7.23 0.72 3.43
N ILE A 68 -8.26 0.97 2.61
CA ILE A 68 -8.53 2.29 2.04
C ILE A 68 -9.85 2.79 2.63
N ASN A 69 -9.81 3.91 3.34
CA ASN A 69 -10.96 4.52 4.01
C ASN A 69 -11.75 3.52 4.89
N GLY A 70 -11.03 2.71 5.66
CA GLY A 70 -11.61 1.69 6.56
C GLY A 70 -12.12 0.41 5.87
N ARG A 71 -11.94 0.27 4.56
CA ARG A 71 -12.32 -0.94 3.81
C ARG A 71 -11.07 -1.71 3.41
N SER A 72 -11.00 -2.98 3.82
CA SER A 72 -10.00 -3.93 3.33
C SER A 72 -10.49 -4.53 2.02
N TYR A 73 -9.62 -4.57 1.03
CA TYR A 73 -9.91 -5.13 -0.28
C TYR A 73 -8.91 -6.26 -0.54
N ARG A 74 -9.42 -7.38 -1.06
CA ARG A 74 -8.65 -8.61 -1.32
C ARG A 74 -9.09 -9.30 -2.62
N ASP A 75 -9.75 -8.55 -3.51
CA ASP A 75 -10.29 -9.09 -4.76
C ASP A 75 -9.33 -8.89 -5.95
N ASP A 76 -9.64 -9.57 -7.04
CA ASP A 76 -8.81 -9.61 -8.26
C ASP A 76 -8.65 -8.23 -8.94
N ASN A 77 -9.55 -7.29 -8.67
CA ASN A 77 -9.52 -5.94 -9.26
C ASN A 77 -8.91 -4.90 -8.31
N PHE A 78 -8.41 -5.32 -7.15
CA PHE A 78 -8.00 -4.41 -6.11
C PHE A 78 -6.87 -3.46 -6.54
N LEU A 79 -5.94 -3.95 -7.37
CA LEU A 79 -4.84 -3.15 -7.93
C LEU A 79 -5.31 -2.03 -8.86
N GLU A 80 -6.47 -2.20 -9.50
CA GLU A 80 -7.08 -1.20 -10.39
C GLU A 80 -7.84 -0.10 -9.62
N THR A 81 -7.91 -0.21 -8.28
CA THR A 81 -8.58 0.79 -7.44
C THR A 81 -7.96 2.16 -7.67
N LYS A 82 -8.77 3.09 -8.16
CA LYS A 82 -8.39 4.49 -8.31
C LYS A 82 -8.41 5.19 -6.97
N LEU A 83 -7.27 5.76 -6.60
CA LEU A 83 -7.09 6.54 -5.39
C LEU A 83 -7.57 7.97 -5.62
N LYS A 84 -8.24 8.50 -4.61
CA LYS A 84 -8.86 9.83 -4.63
C LYS A 84 -8.14 10.77 -3.68
N ASP A 85 -8.41 12.05 -3.86
CA ASP A 85 -7.94 13.07 -2.93
C ASP A 85 -8.42 12.78 -1.51
N GLU A 86 -7.51 12.97 -0.55
CA GLU A 86 -7.66 12.73 0.89
C GLU A 86 -7.84 11.27 1.33
N ASP A 87 -7.74 10.29 0.41
CA ASP A 87 -7.82 8.87 0.77
C ASP A 87 -6.83 8.50 1.89
N GLN A 88 -7.35 7.77 2.87
CA GLN A 88 -6.58 7.20 3.96
C GLN A 88 -6.22 5.76 3.65
N ILE A 89 -4.93 5.46 3.56
CA ILE A 89 -4.43 4.15 3.15
C ILE A 89 -3.54 3.59 4.25
N VAL A 90 -3.89 2.41 4.77
CA VAL A 90 -3.10 1.71 5.78
C VAL A 90 -2.48 0.46 5.17
N PHE A 91 -1.17 0.31 5.32
CA PHE A 91 -0.43 -0.91 5.01
C PHE A 91 -0.11 -1.64 6.32
N ILE A 92 -0.64 -2.85 6.50
CA ILE A 92 -0.49 -3.61 7.74
C ILE A 92 -0.37 -5.11 7.47
N TYR A 93 0.38 -5.80 8.33
CA TYR A 93 0.30 -7.25 8.43
C TYR A 93 -0.71 -7.66 9.51
N VAL A 94 -1.70 -8.45 9.10
CA VAL A 94 -2.70 -9.03 10.01
C VAL A 94 -2.33 -10.48 10.26
N TYR A 95 -1.96 -10.77 11.51
CA TYR A 95 -1.69 -12.13 11.96
C TYR A 95 -3.01 -12.77 12.39
N PHE A 96 -3.58 -13.62 11.53
CA PHE A 96 -4.70 -14.47 11.93
C PHE A 96 -4.13 -15.66 12.71
N GLY A 97 -4.25 -15.62 14.04
CA GLY A 97 -3.78 -16.67 14.93
C GLY A 97 -4.61 -16.68 16.21
N GLY A 98 -5.58 -17.61 16.25
CA GLY A 98 -6.23 -18.12 17.44
C GLY A 98 -6.11 -19.63 17.43
#